data_AF-A0A1G3UF19-F1
#
_entry.id   AF-A0A1G3UF19-F1
#
_cell.length_a   1.000
_cell.length_b   1.000
_cell.length_c   1.000
_cell.angle_alpha   90.00
_cell.angle_beta   90.00
_cell.angle_gamma   90.00
#
_symmetry.space_group_name_H-M   'P 1'
#
loop_
_entity.id
_entity.type
_entity.pdbx_description
1 polymer ?
#
loop_
_entity_poly.entity_id
_entity_poly.type
_entity_poly.pdbx_seq_one_letter_code
_entity_poly.pdbx_strand_id
1 'polypeptide(L)'
;MSQIFSDAALGNTQITSIMDITKTIKGSLGLIALSVGELELNDKTFPSVIIDYLFVDNRHRNLIYEHFGDKVSKMLLVYAIQAAMEISKLAGVRYLILRPDGGKEHKNLVSFYESMKFKYMTNKHEWMYLKLT
;
A
#
# COMPACT_ATOMS: atom_id res chain seq x y z
N MET A 1 -18.84 -3.90 3.36
CA MET A 1 -18.47 -4.04 1.92
C MET A 1 -18.93 -2.85 1.08
N SER A 2 -19.94 -2.06 1.50
CA SER A 2 -20.46 -0.91 0.73
C SER A 2 -19.58 0.36 0.77
N GLN A 3 -18.79 0.56 1.84
CA GLN A 3 -18.04 1.81 2.04
C GLN A 3 -16.78 1.90 1.17
N ILE A 4 -16.12 0.77 0.90
CA ILE A 4 -14.84 0.73 0.17
C ILE A 4 -15.03 1.03 -1.33
N PHE A 5 -16.18 0.66 -1.91
CA PHE A 5 -16.50 0.99 -3.31
C PHE A 5 -16.96 2.44 -3.51
N SER A 6 -17.43 3.10 -2.44
CA SER A 6 -17.82 4.51 -2.46
C SER A 6 -16.61 5.42 -2.71
N ASP A 7 -15.48 5.12 -2.06
CA ASP A 7 -14.33 6.03 -2.08
C ASP A 7 -13.55 5.95 -3.40
N ALA A 8 -13.53 4.77 -4.04
CA ALA A 8 -12.99 4.59 -5.39
C ALA A 8 -13.78 5.37 -6.47
N ALA A 9 -15.05 5.68 -6.23
CA ALA A 9 -15.90 6.41 -7.18
C ALA A 9 -15.72 7.94 -7.12
N LEU A 10 -15.07 8.47 -6.08
CA LEU A 10 -14.90 9.92 -5.86
C LEU A 10 -13.68 10.53 -6.55
N GLY A 11 -12.90 9.75 -7.31
CA GLY A 11 -11.75 10.25 -8.07
C GLY A 11 -10.48 10.53 -7.24
N ASN A 12 -10.47 10.15 -5.96
CA ASN A 12 -9.33 10.34 -5.05
C ASN A 12 -8.34 9.18 -5.08
N THR A 13 -8.60 8.14 -5.88
CA THR A 13 -7.78 6.92 -5.96
C THR A 13 -6.94 6.92 -7.24
N GLN A 14 -5.62 6.85 -7.09
CA GLN A 14 -4.70 6.56 -8.19
C GLN A 14 -4.43 5.05 -8.27
N ILE A 15 -4.69 4.46 -9.43
CA ILE A 15 -4.41 3.04 -9.71
C ILE A 15 -3.20 2.96 -10.62
N THR A 16 -2.18 2.20 -10.19
CA THR A 16 -0.98 1.94 -10.99
C THR A 16 -0.71 0.45 -11.07
N SER A 17 -0.41 -0.03 -12.27
CA SER A 17 0.04 -1.40 -12.53
C SER A 17 1.52 -1.40 -12.93
N ILE A 18 2.29 -2.35 -12.42
CA ILE A 18 3.67 -2.57 -12.88
C ILE A 18 3.64 -3.60 -14.03
N MET A 19 4.25 -3.20 -15.16
CA MET A 19 4.49 -4.06 -16.33
C MET A 19 5.98 -4.41 -16.40
N ASP A 20 6.30 -5.57 -16.97
CA ASP A 20 7.68 -5.96 -17.26
C ASP A 20 8.26 -5.09 -18.39
N ILE A 21 9.35 -4.38 -18.08
CA ILE A 21 10.03 -3.45 -19.00
C ILE A 21 10.88 -4.21 -20.03
N THR A 22 11.25 -5.47 -19.75
CA THR A 22 12.08 -6.30 -20.63
C THR A 22 11.31 -6.85 -21.84
N LYS A 23 9.98 -6.65 -21.88
CA LYS A 23 9.04 -7.22 -22.88
C LYS A 23 9.00 -8.75 -22.91
N THR A 24 9.69 -9.43 -21.99
CA THR A 24 9.75 -10.90 -21.92
C THR A 24 8.47 -11.46 -21.30
N ILE A 25 7.87 -10.74 -20.36
CA ILE A 25 6.62 -11.08 -19.69
C ILE A 25 5.52 -10.15 -20.18
N LYS A 26 4.49 -10.72 -20.81
CA LYS A 26 3.31 -9.97 -21.24
C LYS A 26 2.25 -9.98 -20.14
N GLY A 27 1.86 -8.79 -19.67
CA GLY A 27 0.73 -8.60 -18.75
C GLY A 27 1.04 -7.72 -17.53
N SER A 28 0.02 -7.46 -16.72
CA SER A 28 0.18 -6.81 -15.42
C SER A 28 0.73 -7.81 -14.40
N LEU A 29 1.84 -7.47 -13.75
CA LEU A 29 2.45 -8.33 -12.72
C LEU A 29 1.76 -8.18 -11.35
N GLY A 30 1.14 -7.02 -11.15
CA GLY A 30 0.45 -6.64 -9.94
C GLY A 30 -0.09 -5.23 -10.04
N LEU A 31 -0.88 -4.87 -9.03
CA LEU A 31 -1.60 -3.61 -8.95
C LEU A 31 -1.53 -3.09 -7.52
N ILE A 32 -1.40 -1.78 -7.41
CA ILE A 32 -1.56 -1.05 -6.16
C ILE A 32 -2.48 0.15 -6.38
N ALA A 33 -3.39 0.37 -5.43
CA ALA A 33 -4.32 1.49 -5.43
C ALA A 33 -4.05 2.35 -4.20
N LEU A 34 -3.91 3.66 -4.42
CA LEU A 34 -3.65 4.64 -3.38
C LEU A 34 -4.76 5.68 -3.37
N SER A 35 -5.33 5.96 -2.21
CA SER A 35 -6.24 7.10 -2.02
C SER A 35 -5.64 8.12 -1.07
N VAL A 36 -6.06 9.38 -1.20
CA VAL A 36 -5.79 10.43 -0.22
C VAL A 36 -7.05 10.64 0.60
N GLY A 37 -6.92 10.57 1.92
CA GLY A 37 -8.06 10.73 2.82
C GLY A 37 -7.65 10.82 4.27
N GLU A 38 -8.60 10.52 5.13
CA GLU A 38 -8.44 10.59 6.57
C GLU A 38 -8.81 9.25 7.19
N LEU A 39 -7.98 8.78 8.13
CA LEU A 39 -8.33 7.64 8.96
C LEU A 39 -8.75 8.16 10.33
N GLU A 40 -9.99 7.85 10.74
CA GLU A 40 -10.47 8.16 12.08
C GLU A 40 -10.26 6.96 13.01
N LEU A 41 -9.48 7.15 14.08
CA LEU A 41 -9.30 6.16 15.14
C LEU A 41 -9.39 6.81 16.51
N ASN A 42 -10.30 6.32 17.36
CA ASN A 42 -10.47 6.78 18.75
C ASN A 42 -10.61 8.32 18.84
N ASP A 43 -11.54 8.89 18.07
CA ASP A 43 -11.81 10.34 18.00
C ASP A 43 -10.61 11.20 17.55
N LYS A 44 -9.65 10.58 16.87
CA LYS A 44 -8.51 11.26 16.23
C LYS A 44 -8.49 10.99 14.74
N THR A 45 -8.32 12.06 13.99
CA THR A 45 -8.22 12.04 12.53
C THR A 45 -6.75 12.05 12.10
N PHE A 46 -6.39 11.15 11.20
CA PHE A 46 -5.04 11.00 10.65
C PHE A 46 -5.07 11.23 9.13
N PRO A 47 -4.76 12.44 8.65
CA PRO A 47 -4.61 12.73 7.22
C PRO A 47 -3.49 11.86 6.62
N SER A 48 -3.87 11.00 5.68
CA SER A 48 -3.06 9.87 5.24
C SER A 48 -3.21 9.61 3.73
N VAL A 49 -2.16 9.04 3.15
CA VAL A 49 -2.29 8.24 1.93
C VAL A 49 -2.64 6.82 2.36
N ILE A 50 -3.65 6.22 1.76
CA ILE A 50 -4.18 4.92 2.12
C ILE A 50 -3.87 3.95 0.99
N ILE A 51 -3.25 2.80 1.32
CA ILE A 51 -3.14 1.69 0.38
C ILE A 51 -4.44 0.90 0.47
N ASP A 52 -5.35 1.14 -0.49
CA ASP A 52 -6.66 0.48 -0.54
C ASP A 52 -6.51 -0.98 -0.95
N TYR A 53 -5.66 -1.23 -1.94
CA TYR A 53 -5.42 -2.55 -2.51
C TYR A 53 -3.96 -2.74 -2.88
N LEU A 54 -3.44 -3.94 -2.61
CA LEU A 54 -2.17 -4.42 -3.16
C LEU A 54 -2.37 -5.86 -3.58
N PHE A 55 -2.32 -6.11 -4.88
CA PHE A 55 -2.42 -7.45 -5.45
C PHE A 55 -1.21 -7.76 -6.32
N VAL A 56 -0.67 -8.95 -6.14
CA VAL A 56 0.32 -9.54 -7.06
C VAL A 56 -0.35 -10.74 -7.71
N ASP A 57 -0.20 -10.83 -9.04
CA ASP A 57 -0.65 -12.00 -9.81
C ASP A 57 -0.05 -13.27 -9.18
N ASN A 58 -0.86 -14.31 -9.02
CA ASN A 58 -0.43 -15.53 -8.34
C ASN A 58 0.79 -16.19 -9.00
N ARG A 59 0.94 -16.07 -10.33
CA ARG A 59 2.08 -16.59 -11.10
C ARG A 59 3.38 -15.84 -10.81
N HIS A 60 3.29 -14.66 -10.21
CA HIS A 60 4.39 -13.74 -9.97
C HIS A 60 4.69 -13.56 -8.48
N ARG A 61 3.92 -14.21 -7.59
CA ARG A 61 4.18 -14.21 -6.14
C ARG A 61 5.45 -14.98 -5.82
N ASN A 62 6.22 -14.45 -4.87
CA ASN A 62 7.48 -15.02 -4.39
C ASN A 62 8.62 -15.13 -5.41
N LEU A 63 8.41 -14.73 -6.67
CA LEU A 63 9.48 -14.64 -7.66
C LEU A 63 10.31 -13.37 -7.44
N ILE A 64 11.62 -13.53 -7.51
CA ILE A 64 12.58 -12.41 -7.56
C ILE A 64 12.86 -12.15 -9.03
N TYR A 65 12.68 -10.90 -9.46
CA TYR A 65 12.94 -10.49 -10.83
C TYR A 65 14.34 -9.90 -10.91
N GLU A 66 15.26 -10.56 -11.61
CA GLU A 66 16.69 -10.19 -11.66
C GLU A 66 16.91 -8.73 -12.05
N HIS A 67 16.13 -8.21 -13.00
CA HIS A 67 16.24 -6.82 -13.47
C HIS A 67 15.76 -5.77 -12.45
N PHE A 68 15.02 -6.19 -11.41
CA PHE A 68 14.59 -5.33 -10.31
C PHE A 68 15.29 -5.67 -8.98
N GLY A 69 15.96 -6.82 -8.89
CA GLY A 69 16.60 -7.33 -7.68
C GLY A 69 15.64 -7.72 -6.55
N ASP A 70 14.32 -7.74 -6.80
CA ASP A 70 13.32 -7.92 -5.75
C ASP A 70 11.99 -8.54 -6.25
N LYS A 71 11.06 -8.77 -5.32
CA LYS A 71 9.69 -9.22 -5.58
C LYS A 71 8.79 -8.06 -6.01
N VAL A 72 7.80 -8.36 -6.86
CA VAL A 72 6.79 -7.38 -7.33
C VAL A 72 6.07 -6.68 -6.17
N SER A 73 5.74 -7.40 -5.10
CA SER A 73 5.09 -6.81 -3.91
C SER A 73 5.93 -5.70 -3.27
N LYS A 74 7.24 -5.89 -3.18
CA LYS A 74 8.14 -4.89 -2.62
C LYS A 74 8.29 -3.70 -3.56
N MET A 75 8.35 -3.92 -4.87
CA MET A 75 8.35 -2.83 -5.85
C MET A 75 7.09 -1.96 -5.77
N LEU A 76 5.91 -2.59 -5.70
CA LEU A 76 4.64 -1.87 -5.55
C LEU A 76 4.63 -1.02 -4.26
N LEU A 77 5.15 -1.56 -3.15
CA LEU A 77 5.25 -0.80 -1.90
C LEU A 77 6.27 0.34 -1.98
N VAL A 78 7.43 0.13 -2.62
CA VAL A 78 8.40 1.21 -2.84
C VAL A 78 7.78 2.33 -3.66
N TYR A 79 7.03 1.98 -4.71
CA TYR A 79 6.26 2.95 -5.49
C TYR A 79 5.25 3.70 -4.62
N ALA A 80 4.47 3.00 -3.79
CA ALA A 80 3.52 3.63 -2.89
C ALA A 80 4.17 4.59 -1.88
N ILE A 81 5.32 4.21 -1.32
CA ILE A 81 6.08 5.07 -0.42
C ILE A 81 6.54 6.33 -1.15
N GLN A 82 7.10 6.19 -2.35
CA GLN A 82 7.55 7.35 -3.15
C GLN A 82 6.38 8.26 -3.52
N ALA A 83 5.27 7.70 -4.01
CA ALA A 83 4.07 8.46 -4.33
C ALA A 83 3.52 9.20 -3.10
N ALA A 84 3.44 8.53 -1.95
CA ALA A 84 2.99 9.14 -0.71
C ALA A 84 3.92 10.25 -0.22
N MET A 85 5.25 10.08 -0.37
CA MET A 85 6.22 11.13 -0.06
C MET A 85 6.02 12.36 -0.96
N GLU A 86 5.80 12.20 -2.26
CA GLU A 86 5.50 13.34 -3.15
C GLU A 86 4.19 14.02 -2.79
N ILE A 87 3.13 13.26 -2.49
CA ILE A 87 1.84 13.81 -2.02
C ILE A 87 2.03 14.60 -0.71
N SER A 88 2.84 14.10 0.23
CA SER A 88 3.09 14.76 1.53
C SER A 88 3.80 16.11 1.42
N LYS A 89 4.46 16.39 0.30
CA LYS A 89 5.06 17.70 0.03
C LYS A 89 4.03 18.73 -0.42
N LEU A 90 2.90 18.27 -0.97
CA LEU A 90 1.85 19.10 -1.56
C LEU A 90 0.62 19.21 -0.66
N ALA A 91 0.36 18.19 0.16
CA ALA A 91 -0.78 18.10 1.06
C ALA A 91 -0.30 17.83 2.49
N GLY A 92 -1.09 18.23 3.50
CA GLY A 92 -0.80 18.06 4.93
C GLY A 92 -0.84 16.60 5.44
N VAL A 93 -0.54 15.64 4.57
CA VAL A 93 -0.56 14.21 4.83
C VAL A 93 0.73 13.79 5.50
N ARG A 94 0.63 13.07 6.62
CA ARG A 94 1.80 12.67 7.44
C ARG A 94 2.10 11.18 7.44
N TYR A 95 1.16 10.38 6.92
CA TYR A 95 1.20 8.94 7.03
C TYR A 95 0.87 8.26 5.71
N LEU A 96 1.54 7.15 5.44
CA LEU A 96 1.08 6.12 4.52
C LEU A 96 0.51 4.98 5.37
N ILE A 97 -0.76 4.64 5.18
CA ILE A 97 -1.44 3.63 5.99
C ILE A 97 -1.93 2.46 5.15
N LEU A 98 -2.01 1.29 5.78
CA LEU A 98 -2.58 0.08 5.21
C LEU A 98 -3.22 -0.77 6.29
N ARG A 99 -4.10 -1.68 5.90
CA ARG A 99 -4.59 -2.75 6.76
C ARG A 99 -4.13 -4.09 6.17
N PRO A 100 -3.33 -4.90 6.90
CA PRO A 100 -2.96 -6.23 6.43
C PRO A 100 -4.18 -7.11 6.21
N ASP A 101 -4.20 -7.89 5.14
CA ASP A 101 -5.24 -8.89 4.93
C ASP A 101 -5.10 -10.03 5.96
N GLY A 102 -6.21 -10.36 6.62
CA GLY A 102 -6.22 -11.22 7.81
C GLY A 102 -5.76 -10.53 9.11
N GLY A 103 -5.56 -9.21 9.10
CA GLY A 103 -5.33 -8.41 10.30
C GLY A 103 -4.06 -8.78 11.06
N LYS A 104 -4.09 -8.64 12.40
CA LYS A 104 -2.92 -8.90 13.27
C LYS A 104 -2.50 -10.37 13.32
N GLU A 105 -3.45 -11.27 13.05
CA GLU A 105 -3.25 -12.71 13.16
C GLU A 105 -2.38 -13.26 12.02
N HIS A 106 -2.30 -12.55 10.90
CA HIS A 106 -1.50 -12.96 9.74
C HIS A 106 -0.02 -12.57 9.90
N LYS A 107 0.66 -13.21 10.86
CA LYS A 107 2.04 -12.86 11.30
C LYS A 107 3.04 -12.68 10.17
N ASN A 108 3.02 -13.55 9.14
CA ASN A 108 3.95 -13.45 8.01
C ASN A 108 3.78 -12.16 7.21
N LEU A 109 2.53 -11.74 6.97
CA LEU A 109 2.22 -10.51 6.25
C LEU A 109 2.55 -9.28 7.09
N VAL A 110 2.24 -9.33 8.39
CA VAL A 110 2.59 -8.29 9.36
C VAL A 110 4.11 -8.10 9.40
N SER A 111 4.89 -9.18 9.58
CA SER A 111 6.35 -9.12 9.62
C SER A 111 6.95 -8.61 8.31
N PHE A 112 6.33 -8.91 7.17
CA PHE A 112 6.73 -8.33 5.89
C PHE A 112 6.58 -6.79 5.91
N TYR A 113 5.44 -6.26 6.35
CA TYR A 113 5.26 -4.81 6.46
C TYR A 113 6.17 -4.18 7.53
N GLU A 114 6.37 -4.83 8.67
CA GLU A 114 7.30 -4.37 9.72
C GLU A 114 8.75 -4.30 9.22
N SER A 115 9.17 -5.23 8.36
CA SER A 115 10.49 -5.19 7.70
C SER A 115 10.67 -3.95 6.82
N MET A 116 9.55 -3.37 6.36
CA MET A 116 9.48 -2.11 5.63
C MET A 116 9.20 -0.89 6.54
N LYS A 117 9.40 -1.05 7.86
CA LYS A 117 9.24 -0.04 8.92
C LYS A 117 7.80 0.41 9.19
N PHE A 118 6.80 -0.30 8.66
CA PHE A 118 5.42 -0.08 9.08
C PHE A 118 5.24 -0.46 10.55
N LYS A 119 4.42 0.28 11.28
CA LYS A 119 4.09 0.05 12.69
C LYS A 119 2.58 0.09 12.87
N TYR A 120 2.06 -0.57 13.89
CA TYR A 120 0.63 -0.42 14.22
C TYR A 120 0.31 1.01 14.67
N MET A 121 -0.78 1.58 14.15
CA MET A 121 -1.31 2.87 14.59
C MET A 121 -1.67 2.86 16.07
N THR A 122 -2.24 1.74 16.53
CA THR A 122 -2.53 1.51 17.95
C THR A 122 -2.49 0.01 18.29
N ASN A 123 -2.41 -0.30 19.58
CA ASN A 123 -2.52 -1.69 20.05
C ASN A 123 -3.90 -2.31 19.81
N LYS A 124 -4.94 -1.49 19.60
CA LYS A 124 -6.34 -1.95 19.44
C LYS A 124 -6.76 -2.13 17.97
N HIS A 125 -6.10 -1.45 17.04
CA HIS A 125 -6.49 -1.39 15.64
C HIS A 125 -5.51 -2.13 14.74
N GLU A 126 -6.03 -2.69 13.65
CA GLU A 126 -5.26 -3.49 12.67
C GLU A 126 -4.53 -2.64 11.63
N TRP A 127 -4.78 -1.33 11.63
CA TRP A 127 -4.12 -0.39 10.74
C TRP A 127 -2.64 -0.24 11.09
N MET A 128 -1.81 -0.38 10.07
CA MET A 128 -0.39 -0.10 10.10
C MET A 128 -0.08 1.20 9.37
N TYR A 129 0.97 1.89 9.79
CA TYR A 129 1.41 3.14 9.19
C TYR A 129 2.91 3.20 9.00
N LEU A 130 3.31 3.97 8.00
CA LEU A 130 4.64 4.50 7.81
C LEU A 130 4.56 6.02 7.94
N LYS A 131 5.38 6.60 8.80
CA LYS A 131 5.48 8.06 8.97
C LYS A 131 6.29 8.64 7.81
N LEU A 132 5.75 9.64 7.12
CA LEU A 132 6.38 10.28 5.95
C LEU A 132 7.29 11.46 6.35
N THR A 133 6.90 12.21 7.39
CA THR A 133 7.61 13.37 7.95
C THR A 133 7.46 13.43 9.46
#